data_AF-A0A067BXX4-F1
#
_entry.id   AF-A0A067BXX4-F1
#
_cell.length_a   1.000
_cell.length_b   1.000
_cell.length_c   1.000
_cell.angle_alpha   90.00
_cell.angle_beta   90.00
_cell.angle_gamma   90.00
#
_symmetry.space_group_name_H-M   'P 1'
#
loop_
_entity.id
_entity.type
_entity.pdbx_description
1 polymer ?
#
loop_
_entity_poly.entity_id
_entity_poly.type
_entity_poly.pdbx_seq_one_letter_code
_entity_poly.pdbx_strand_id
1 'polypeptide(L)'
;MRVQAAVALLAGAAAACPYAALLPPDVSSVVVACPANATLCTVDRACGAIAPCSPLPGVLDLRCSGSPALGDLSATNVSDLSVMGTKLNLEALVLPALASFTVQNCSIERMPSALQWPTSLLTMDLANTSLQSIPAGLPHRLRDLRLDDNDLSRSTTSLDSLPTSLRRL
;
A
#
# COMPACT_ATOMS: atom_id res chain seq x y z
N MET A 1 -0.31 60.98 2.30
CA MET A 1 -0.32 59.84 1.36
C MET A 1 -0.33 58.56 2.19
N ARG A 2 -1.43 57.81 2.17
CA ARG A 2 -1.59 56.56 2.95
C ARG A 2 -1.11 55.40 2.09
N VAL A 3 0.00 54.77 2.45
CA VAL A 3 0.46 53.54 1.80
C VAL A 3 -0.23 52.38 2.51
N GLN A 4 -1.20 51.75 1.84
CA GLN A 4 -1.81 50.49 2.30
C GLN A 4 -0.80 49.36 2.09
N ALA A 5 -0.29 48.79 3.18
CA ALA A 5 0.40 47.52 3.15
C ALA A 5 -0.66 46.42 3.02
N ALA A 6 -0.74 45.81 1.84
CA ALA A 6 -1.52 44.60 1.62
C ALA A 6 -0.78 43.43 2.31
N VAL A 7 -1.30 43.00 3.46
CA VAL A 7 -0.90 41.75 4.09
C VAL A 7 -1.52 40.62 3.27
N ALA A 8 -0.72 40.02 2.39
CA ALA A 8 -1.07 38.78 1.73
C ALA A 8 -1.05 37.67 2.78
N LEU A 9 -2.25 37.25 3.21
CA LEU A 9 -2.43 36.01 3.96
C LEU A 9 -1.97 34.85 3.06
N LEU A 10 -0.85 34.23 3.44
CA LEU A 10 -0.43 32.94 2.92
C LEU A 10 -1.48 31.91 3.35
N ALA A 11 -2.50 31.72 2.53
CA ALA A 11 -3.31 30.51 2.57
C ALA A 11 -2.35 29.35 2.25
N GLY A 12 -1.96 28.59 3.27
CA GLY A 12 -1.28 27.32 3.06
C GLY A 12 -2.10 26.52 2.08
N ALA A 13 -1.52 26.20 0.93
CA ALA A 13 -2.16 25.33 -0.05
C ALA A 13 -2.56 24.05 0.68
N ALA A 14 -3.86 23.82 0.86
CA ALA A 14 -4.33 22.49 1.23
C ALA A 14 -3.72 21.56 0.18
N ALA A 15 -2.81 20.69 0.59
CA ALA A 15 -2.11 19.82 -0.33
C ALA A 15 -3.16 19.09 -1.17
N ALA A 16 -3.12 19.27 -2.50
CA ALA A 16 -4.06 18.61 -3.39
C ALA A 16 -3.94 17.09 -3.17
N CYS A 17 -5.08 16.41 -3.09
CA CYS A 17 -5.09 14.98 -2.82
C CYS A 17 -4.28 14.22 -3.89
N PRO A 18 -3.21 13.49 -3.51
CA PRO A 18 -2.30 12.89 -4.50
C PRO A 18 -2.97 11.78 -5.32
N TYR A 19 -4.01 11.15 -4.78
CA TYR A 19 -4.69 10.01 -5.38
C TYR A 19 -5.52 10.36 -6.63
N ALA A 20 -5.92 11.64 -6.78
CA ALA A 20 -6.66 12.09 -7.94
C ALA A 20 -5.87 11.93 -9.25
N ALA A 21 -4.56 12.08 -9.23
CA ALA A 21 -3.71 11.95 -10.41
C ALA A 21 -3.06 10.57 -10.55
N LEU A 22 -2.78 9.90 -9.42
CA LEU A 22 -2.00 8.65 -9.39
C LEU A 22 -2.84 7.40 -9.68
N LEU A 23 -4.14 7.42 -9.38
CA LEU A 23 -4.98 6.22 -9.42
C LEU A 23 -5.90 6.19 -10.65
N PRO A 24 -6.18 5.01 -11.21
CA PRO A 24 -7.11 4.90 -12.35
C PRO A 24 -8.57 5.15 -11.94
N PRO A 25 -9.44 5.58 -12.89
CA PRO A 25 -10.84 5.99 -12.67
C PRO A 25 -11.73 4.96 -11.97
N ASP A 26 -11.38 3.67 -12.05
CA ASP A 26 -12.09 2.56 -11.39
C ASP A 26 -11.84 2.48 -9.88
N VAL A 27 -10.79 3.15 -9.37
CA VAL A 27 -10.52 3.21 -7.93
C VAL A 27 -11.40 4.26 -7.27
N SER A 28 -12.35 3.81 -6.45
CA SER A 28 -13.28 4.66 -5.71
C SER A 28 -12.93 4.86 -4.23
N SER A 29 -12.01 4.04 -3.71
CA SER A 29 -11.62 4.05 -2.29
C SER A 29 -10.12 3.83 -2.16
N VAL A 30 -9.50 4.60 -1.26
CA VAL A 30 -8.06 4.56 -0.99
C VAL A 30 -7.87 4.44 0.51
N VAL A 31 -7.13 3.43 0.95
CA VAL A 31 -6.78 3.26 2.35
C VAL A 31 -5.48 3.97 2.65
N VAL A 32 -5.51 4.82 3.68
CA VAL A 32 -4.45 5.76 4.03
C VAL A 32 -4.21 5.79 5.53
N ALA A 33 -3.06 6.32 5.96
CA ALA A 33 -2.84 6.65 7.35
C ALA A 33 -3.78 7.79 7.79
N CYS A 34 -4.56 7.56 8.85
CA CYS A 34 -5.37 8.61 9.47
C CYS A 34 -4.44 9.64 10.16
N PRO A 35 -4.57 10.94 9.88
CA PRO A 35 -3.74 11.98 10.50
C PRO A 35 -3.92 12.08 12.03
N ALA A 36 -5.09 11.71 12.55
CA ALA A 36 -5.43 11.93 13.95
C ALA A 36 -4.79 10.90 14.90
N ASN A 37 -4.78 9.62 14.52
CA ASN A 37 -4.55 8.52 15.46
C ASN A 37 -3.55 7.44 14.96
N ALA A 38 -2.85 7.66 13.84
CA ALA A 38 -1.94 6.67 13.24
C ALA A 38 -2.62 5.31 12.91
N THR A 39 -3.94 5.30 12.75
CA THR A 39 -4.76 4.16 12.33
C THR A 39 -4.98 4.17 10.81
N LEU A 40 -5.66 3.15 10.29
CA LEU A 40 -6.08 3.11 8.89
C LEU A 40 -7.43 3.80 8.70
N CYS A 41 -7.54 4.62 7.65
CA CYS A 41 -8.77 5.29 7.23
C CYS A 41 -9.00 5.03 5.75
N THR A 42 -10.26 5.16 5.30
CA THR A 42 -10.59 5.12 3.88
C THR A 42 -11.01 6.51 3.41
N VAL A 43 -10.44 6.94 2.29
CA VAL A 43 -10.76 8.19 1.63
C VAL A 43 -11.12 7.95 0.16
N ASP A 44 -11.83 8.88 -0.45
CA ASP A 44 -11.98 8.94 -1.89
C ASP A 44 -10.74 9.56 -2.56
N ARG A 45 -10.79 9.72 -3.88
CA ARG A 45 -9.71 10.33 -4.67
C ARG A 45 -9.51 11.83 -4.42
N ALA A 46 -10.46 12.49 -3.77
CA ALA A 46 -10.37 13.88 -3.34
C ALA A 46 -9.95 13.99 -1.86
N CYS A 47 -9.56 12.88 -1.22
CA CYS A 47 -9.21 12.78 0.19
C CYS A 47 -10.40 13.08 1.12
N GLY A 48 -11.62 13.00 0.61
CA GLY A 48 -12.85 13.01 1.40
C GLY A 48 -12.98 11.69 2.16
N ALA A 49 -13.20 11.75 3.47
CA ALA A 49 -13.40 10.56 4.27
C ALA A 49 -14.65 9.79 3.82
N ILE A 50 -14.51 8.49 3.62
CA ILE A 50 -15.62 7.58 3.32
C ILE A 50 -15.73 6.50 4.39
N ALA A 51 -16.91 5.93 4.56
CA ALA A 51 -17.12 4.88 5.56
C ALA A 51 -16.18 3.69 5.28
N PRO A 52 -15.43 3.21 6.28
CA PRO A 52 -14.48 2.13 6.08
C PRO A 52 -15.18 0.82 5.75
N CYS A 53 -14.48 0.04 4.95
CA CYS A 53 -14.81 -1.35 4.71
C CYS A 53 -14.38 -2.19 5.93
N SER A 54 -15.33 -2.44 6.83
CA SER A 54 -15.22 -3.30 8.02
C SER A 54 -14.56 -2.67 9.29
N PRO A 55 -15.01 -3.06 10.51
CA PRO A 55 -14.62 -2.41 11.78
C PRO A 55 -13.54 -3.13 12.60
N LEU A 56 -12.86 -4.16 12.07
CA LEU A 56 -11.90 -4.96 12.85
C LEU A 56 -10.49 -4.33 12.88
N PRO A 57 -9.82 -4.25 14.04
CA PRO A 57 -8.44 -3.76 14.12
C PRO A 57 -7.45 -4.71 13.43
N GLY A 58 -6.54 -4.18 12.61
CA GLY A 58 -5.40 -4.93 12.05
C GLY A 58 -5.68 -5.82 10.84
N VAL A 59 -6.95 -6.04 10.47
CA VAL A 59 -7.33 -6.73 9.23
C VAL A 59 -8.12 -5.76 8.36
N LEU A 60 -7.56 -5.43 7.20
CA LEU A 60 -8.21 -4.59 6.22
C LEU A 60 -8.96 -5.48 5.22
N ASP A 61 -10.22 -5.76 5.53
CA ASP A 61 -11.10 -6.52 4.64
C ASP A 61 -11.77 -5.58 3.63
N LEU A 62 -11.22 -5.57 2.43
CA LEU A 62 -11.64 -4.72 1.34
C LEU A 62 -12.65 -5.38 0.40
N ARG A 63 -13.25 -6.52 0.79
CA ARG A 63 -14.25 -7.22 -0.04
C ARG A 63 -15.49 -6.38 -0.35
N CYS A 64 -15.82 -5.39 0.47
CA CYS A 64 -16.92 -4.46 0.21
C CYS A 64 -16.55 -3.27 -0.67
N SER A 65 -15.26 -3.05 -0.94
CA SER A 65 -14.80 -2.03 -1.88
C SER A 65 -14.52 -2.70 -3.21
N GLY A 66 -15.16 -2.25 -4.29
CA GLY A 66 -15.05 -2.91 -5.59
C GLY A 66 -13.60 -3.01 -6.09
N SER A 67 -12.85 -1.91 -6.07
CA SER A 67 -11.43 -1.88 -6.48
C SER A 67 -10.67 -0.85 -5.62
N PRO A 68 -10.38 -1.18 -4.36
CA PRO A 68 -9.62 -0.33 -3.46
C PRO A 68 -8.18 -0.10 -3.94
N ALA A 69 -7.59 1.00 -3.48
CA ALA A 69 -6.15 1.18 -3.48
C ALA A 69 -5.59 1.29 -2.07
N LEU A 70 -4.31 0.96 -1.90
CA LEU A 70 -3.52 1.40 -0.76
C LEU A 70 -2.72 2.64 -1.14
N GLY A 71 -2.85 3.69 -0.34
CA GLY A 71 -2.12 4.94 -0.50
C GLY A 71 -0.95 5.05 0.47
N ASP A 72 -0.73 6.25 0.99
CA ASP A 72 0.32 6.50 1.97
C ASP A 72 -0.08 5.98 3.36
N LEU A 73 0.60 4.91 3.81
CA LEU A 73 0.44 4.30 5.12
C LEU A 73 1.62 4.59 6.05
N SER A 74 2.58 5.44 5.65
CA SER A 74 3.84 5.67 6.37
C SER A 74 3.65 6.19 7.80
N ALA A 75 2.59 6.95 8.05
CA ALA A 75 2.25 7.50 9.36
C ALA A 75 1.46 6.52 10.26
N THR A 76 1.28 5.26 9.84
CA THR A 76 0.62 4.24 10.68
C THR A 76 1.61 3.49 11.57
N ASN A 77 1.11 2.99 12.70
CA ASN A 77 1.88 2.16 13.63
C ASN A 77 1.55 0.66 13.52
N VAL A 78 1.10 0.22 12.35
CA VAL A 78 0.68 -1.16 12.12
C VAL A 78 1.91 -2.05 11.94
N SER A 79 2.07 -3.06 12.80
CA SER A 79 3.13 -4.08 12.69
C SER A 79 2.80 -5.16 11.65
N ASP A 80 1.51 -5.45 11.50
CA ASP A 80 1.00 -6.54 10.67
C ASP A 80 -0.16 -6.01 9.84
N LEU A 81 0.05 -5.92 8.53
CA LEU A 81 -0.95 -5.44 7.58
C LEU A 81 -1.46 -6.62 6.77
N SER A 82 -2.70 -7.02 7.02
CA SER A 82 -3.40 -8.04 6.24
C SER A 82 -4.50 -7.41 5.39
N VAL A 83 -4.47 -7.70 4.10
CA VAL A 83 -5.45 -7.24 3.12
C VAL A 83 -6.09 -8.43 2.43
N MET A 84 -7.43 -8.44 2.42
CA MET A 84 -8.23 -9.44 1.72
C MET A 84 -9.28 -8.71 0.89
N GLY A 85 -9.57 -9.19 -0.32
CA GLY A 85 -10.41 -8.45 -1.25
C GLY A 85 -10.65 -9.19 -2.56
N THR A 86 -10.86 -8.44 -3.63
CA THR A 86 -11.06 -8.96 -4.99
C THR A 86 -10.00 -8.41 -5.94
N LYS A 87 -9.91 -7.09 -6.08
CA LYS A 87 -8.91 -6.37 -6.85
C LYS A 87 -8.26 -5.33 -5.95
N LEU A 88 -6.95 -5.13 -6.04
CA LEU A 88 -6.23 -4.17 -5.20
C LEU A 88 -5.22 -3.39 -6.03
N ASN A 89 -5.29 -2.07 -5.98
CA ASN A 89 -4.30 -1.20 -6.61
C ASN A 89 -3.24 -0.75 -5.60
N LEU A 90 -1.96 -0.92 -5.94
CA LEU A 90 -0.83 -0.59 -5.07
C LEU A 90 0.02 0.56 -5.61
N GLU A 91 -0.39 1.24 -6.68
CA GLU A 91 0.44 2.23 -7.39
C GLU A 91 0.84 3.41 -6.48
N ALA A 92 -0.05 3.81 -5.58
CA ALA A 92 0.18 4.90 -4.63
C ALA A 92 0.67 4.40 -3.26
N LEU A 93 1.02 3.12 -3.12
CA LEU A 93 1.34 2.51 -1.84
C LEU A 93 2.66 3.07 -1.28
N VAL A 94 2.61 3.54 -0.05
CA VAL A 94 3.79 3.78 0.79
C VAL A 94 3.62 2.99 2.08
N LEU A 95 4.55 2.10 2.38
CA LEU A 95 4.47 1.21 3.54
C LEU A 95 5.07 1.86 4.81
N PRO A 96 4.48 1.63 6.00
CA PRO A 96 5.11 1.99 7.28
C PRO A 96 6.27 1.06 7.62
N ALA A 97 6.87 1.25 8.80
CA ALA A 97 7.76 0.24 9.38
C ALA A 97 6.92 -0.93 9.94
N LEU A 98 6.62 -1.92 9.09
CA LEU A 98 5.90 -3.14 9.49
C LEU A 98 6.80 -4.38 9.48
N ALA A 99 6.37 -5.43 10.18
CA ALA A 99 7.03 -6.72 10.28
C ALA A 99 6.39 -7.77 9.35
N SER A 100 5.08 -7.69 9.12
CA SER A 100 4.34 -8.64 8.28
C SER A 100 3.43 -7.93 7.27
N PHE A 101 3.54 -8.33 6.00
CA PHE A 101 2.67 -7.87 4.93
C PHE A 101 1.97 -9.06 4.28
N THR A 102 0.64 -9.06 4.34
CA THR A 102 -0.18 -10.13 3.77
C THR A 102 -1.21 -9.54 2.82
N VAL A 103 -1.21 -10.00 1.59
CA VAL A 103 -2.25 -9.73 0.59
C VAL A 103 -2.67 -11.08 0.02
N GLN A 104 -3.92 -11.48 0.29
CA GLN A 104 -4.41 -12.78 -0.13
C GLN A 104 -5.75 -12.65 -0.86
N ASN A 105 -5.92 -13.47 -1.91
CA ASN A 105 -7.11 -13.49 -2.74
C ASN A 105 -7.42 -12.14 -3.42
N CYS A 106 -6.43 -11.27 -3.59
CA CYS A 106 -6.56 -10.00 -4.30
C CYS A 106 -5.82 -10.05 -5.64
N SER A 107 -6.49 -9.77 -6.75
CA SER A 107 -5.81 -9.56 -8.02
C SER A 107 -5.02 -8.24 -7.99
N ILE A 108 -3.69 -8.34 -7.94
CA ILE A 108 -2.76 -7.21 -8.06
C ILE A 108 -2.01 -7.21 -9.40
N GLU A 109 -1.87 -8.37 -10.05
CA GLU A 109 -1.15 -8.64 -11.32
C GLU A 109 0.36 -8.32 -11.31
N ARG A 110 0.75 -7.20 -10.72
CA ARG A 110 2.11 -6.66 -10.67
C ARG A 110 2.33 -5.83 -9.40
N MET A 111 3.52 -5.92 -8.83
CA MET A 111 3.95 -5.00 -7.78
C MET A 111 4.47 -3.70 -8.40
N PRO A 112 4.30 -2.53 -7.73
CA PRO A 112 4.88 -1.28 -8.19
C PRO A 112 6.40 -1.37 -8.16
N SER A 113 7.07 -1.01 -9.26
CA SER A 113 8.53 -1.08 -9.36
C SER A 113 9.25 -0.07 -8.46
N ALA A 114 8.58 1.02 -8.10
CA ALA A 114 9.10 2.06 -7.20
C ALA A 114 8.87 1.75 -5.71
N LEU A 115 8.10 0.70 -5.38
CA LEU A 115 7.78 0.39 -3.99
C LEU A 115 9.05 0.10 -3.18
N GLN A 116 9.23 0.84 -2.09
CA GLN A 116 10.32 0.62 -1.15
C GLN A 116 9.83 -0.30 -0.02
N TRP A 117 10.47 -1.46 0.11
CA TRP A 117 10.16 -2.39 1.18
C TRP A 117 10.72 -1.91 2.52
N PRO A 118 9.94 -1.97 3.62
CA PRO A 118 10.46 -1.61 4.93
C PRO A 118 11.54 -2.60 5.37
N THR A 119 12.65 -2.08 5.89
CA THR A 119 13.79 -2.91 6.36
C THR A 119 13.44 -3.77 7.57
N SER A 120 12.34 -3.46 8.25
CA SER A 120 11.76 -4.24 9.35
C SER A 120 10.98 -5.46 8.89
N LEU A 121 10.66 -5.60 7.59
CA LEU A 121 9.80 -6.67 7.09
C LEU A 121 10.47 -8.04 7.24
N LEU A 122 9.76 -8.97 7.86
CA LEU A 122 10.20 -10.34 8.12
C LEU A 122 9.34 -11.36 7.37
N THR A 123 8.06 -11.06 7.19
CA THR A 123 7.10 -11.98 6.55
C THR A 123 6.36 -11.27 5.43
N MET A 124 6.28 -11.92 4.28
CA MET A 124 5.53 -11.46 3.12
C MET A 124 4.72 -12.63 2.56
N ASP A 125 3.41 -12.46 2.51
CA ASP A 125 2.50 -13.42 1.88
C ASP A 125 1.68 -12.71 0.81
N LEU A 126 1.94 -13.08 -0.45
CA LEU A 126 1.22 -12.61 -1.64
C LEU A 126 0.59 -13.80 -2.37
N ALA A 127 0.19 -14.85 -1.65
CA ALA A 127 -0.40 -16.04 -2.24
C ALA A 127 -1.76 -15.75 -2.88
N ASN A 128 -2.04 -16.40 -4.01
CA ASN A 128 -3.27 -16.23 -4.78
C ASN A 128 -3.57 -14.75 -5.12
N THR A 129 -2.60 -14.06 -5.73
CA THR A 129 -2.73 -12.64 -6.11
C THR A 129 -2.57 -12.34 -7.61
N SER A 130 -2.52 -13.40 -8.43
CA SER A 130 -2.30 -13.33 -9.89
C SER A 130 -0.98 -12.65 -10.27
N LEU A 131 0.02 -12.63 -9.39
CA LEU A 131 1.32 -12.05 -9.67
C LEU A 131 2.00 -12.77 -10.83
N GLN A 132 2.59 -11.98 -11.72
CA GLN A 132 3.31 -12.51 -12.88
C GLN A 132 4.83 -12.59 -12.69
N SER A 133 5.35 -11.97 -11.63
CA SER A 133 6.77 -11.90 -11.34
C SER A 133 7.00 -11.78 -9.84
N ILE A 134 8.16 -12.25 -9.39
CA ILE A 134 8.61 -12.05 -8.00
C ILE A 134 8.88 -10.55 -7.80
N PRO A 135 8.42 -9.94 -6.68
CA PRO A 135 8.68 -8.52 -6.43
C PRO A 135 10.18 -8.24 -6.34
N ALA A 136 10.62 -7.14 -6.95
CA ALA A 136 12.02 -6.71 -6.88
C ALA A 136 12.34 -6.06 -5.53
N GLY A 137 13.64 -6.01 -5.19
CA GLY A 137 14.14 -5.22 -4.06
C GLY A 137 13.75 -5.76 -2.67
N LEU A 138 13.40 -7.05 -2.56
CA LEU A 138 13.00 -7.65 -1.28
C LEU A 138 14.02 -7.35 -0.16
N PRO A 139 13.56 -7.05 1.06
CA PRO A 139 14.44 -6.60 2.13
C PRO A 139 15.32 -7.75 2.64
N HIS A 140 16.57 -7.44 2.99
CA HIS A 140 17.58 -8.42 3.43
C HIS A 140 17.19 -9.23 4.67
N ARG A 141 16.22 -8.76 5.46
CA ARG A 141 15.76 -9.43 6.68
C ARG A 141 14.55 -10.33 6.46
N LEU A 142 13.97 -10.35 5.26
CA LEU A 142 12.79 -11.14 4.94
C LEU A 142 13.09 -12.64 5.13
N ARG A 143 12.32 -13.32 5.98
CA ARG A 143 12.53 -14.72 6.37
C ARG A 143 11.53 -15.66 5.73
N ASP A 144 10.31 -15.16 5.54
CA ASP A 144 9.21 -15.93 5.00
C ASP A 144 8.62 -15.19 3.80
N LEU A 145 8.65 -15.84 2.64
CA LEU A 145 8.06 -15.34 1.40
C LEU A 145 7.13 -16.42 0.84
N ARG A 146 5.84 -16.11 0.76
CA ARG A 146 4.81 -16.99 0.19
C ARG A 146 4.28 -16.37 -1.09
N LEU A 147 4.44 -17.09 -2.20
CA LEU A 147 3.99 -16.68 -3.55
C LEU A 147 3.17 -17.78 -4.23
N ASP A 148 2.64 -18.73 -3.44
CA ASP A 148 1.83 -19.85 -3.93
C ASP A 148 0.62 -19.35 -4.75
N ASP A 149 0.14 -20.17 -5.69
CA ASP A 149 -1.05 -19.86 -6.51
C ASP A 149 -0.96 -18.54 -7.32
N ASN A 150 0.23 -18.21 -7.81
CA ASN A 150 0.49 -17.12 -8.76
C ASN A 150 1.01 -17.64 -10.11
N ASP A 151 0.91 -16.84 -11.17
CA ASP A 151 1.44 -17.17 -12.50
C ASP A 151 2.83 -16.56 -12.72
N LEU A 152 3.83 -17.05 -11.98
CA LEU A 152 5.19 -16.53 -12.04
C LEU A 152 5.97 -16.90 -13.31
N SER A 153 5.29 -17.35 -14.38
CA SER A 153 5.91 -17.76 -15.65
C SER A 153 6.71 -16.65 -16.34
N ARG A 154 6.43 -15.38 -16.02
CA ARG A 154 7.17 -14.20 -16.53
C ARG A 154 8.27 -13.73 -15.58
N SER A 155 8.48 -14.40 -14.46
CA SER A 155 9.53 -14.04 -13.52
C SER A 155 10.90 -14.32 -14.13
N THR A 156 11.73 -13.29 -14.27
CA THR A 156 13.15 -13.40 -14.64
C THR A 156 14.07 -13.44 -13.41
N THR A 157 13.48 -13.43 -12.21
CA THR A 157 14.19 -13.38 -10.93
C THR A 157 14.95 -14.68 -10.71
N SER A 158 16.27 -14.61 -10.66
CA SER A 158 17.11 -15.73 -10.25
C SER A 158 17.00 -15.94 -8.74
N LEU A 159 17.10 -17.18 -8.26
CA LEU A 159 17.27 -17.49 -6.84
C LEU A 159 18.45 -16.73 -6.22
N ASP A 160 19.47 -16.40 -7.02
CA ASP A 160 20.61 -15.60 -6.60
C ASP A 160 20.32 -14.12 -6.35
N SER A 161 19.14 -13.64 -6.71
CA SER A 161 18.68 -12.28 -6.39
C SER A 161 17.83 -12.23 -5.12
N LEU A 162 17.41 -13.39 -4.59
CA LEU A 162 16.67 -13.44 -3.33
C LEU A 162 17.60 -13.14 -2.14
N PRO A 163 17.07 -12.46 -1.10
CA PRO A 163 17.76 -12.27 0.17
C PRO A 163 18.33 -13.59 0.71
N THR A 164 19.55 -13.55 1.24
CA THR A 164 20.21 -14.74 1.80
C THR A 164 19.41 -15.40 2.93
N SER A 165 18.58 -14.62 3.62
CA SER A 165 17.65 -15.09 4.65
C SER A 165 16.58 -16.04 4.12
N LEU A 166 16.18 -15.93 2.84
CA LEU A 166 15.19 -16.81 2.19
C LEU A 166 15.80 -18.08 1.57
N ARG A 167 17.11 -18.10 1.34
CA ARG A 167 17.79 -19.21 0.62
C ARG A 167 17.91 -20.51 1.43
N ARG A 168 17.34 -20.56 2.63
CA ARG A 168 17.39 -21.71 3.54
C ARG A 168 16.08 -22.52 3.57
N LEU A 169 15.13 -22.20 2.68
CA LEU A 169 13.84 -22.86 2.56
C LEU A 169 13.90 -24.00 1.53
#